data_AF-A0A811U5N1-F1
#
_entry.id   AF-A0A811U5N1-F1
#
_cell.length_a   1.000
_cell.length_b   1.000
_cell.length_c   1.000
_cell.angle_alpha   90.00
_cell.angle_beta   90.00
_cell.angle_gamma   90.00
#
_symmetry.space_group_name_H-M   'P 1'
#
loop_
_entity.id
_entity.type
_entity.pdbx_description
1 polymer ?
#
loop_
_entity_poly.entity_id
_entity_poly.type
_entity_poly.pdbx_seq_one_letter_code
_entity_poly.pdbx_strand_id
1 'polypeptide(L)'
;MPEDLFRIQRNCLRLMGHQDIYDDDGDDNNSSNNNDTEFSSVERKSLRQRLCFRHLQTMKYVLLLLLMMSAQLPMMDYIIYHIDDLELATACLSIVFTNILTVIKTSTFLAYKREFKSLMTEFELMYDELRGAGAKPLLVTVNVGAKRFVKLYFYSVSCTGLYFTIKPLIGMFWAKFQEKPLLLELPMPMRFPFDFESTPGYQIAYVYTILITIVVVMHATSVDGLFVSFTTNLRGHFQALQYFIETNTFNKSEARLQKELRFYVEYHVRLLGLAQSVQRIFKPIIFGQFLMTSLQVCVIIYQLVMSSAVGTAVQMSQWYNLPPRHRHVLRLMMVRSQREIIISAGFYEASLANFMSSRHEPFVSKIYISGFKSPTACNKFTSCLPAQWIDMLILA
;
A
#
# COMPACT_ATOMS: atom_id res chain seq x y z
N MET A 1 -6.52 -17.43 -16.26
CA MET A 1 -6.00 -16.11 -16.71
C MET A 1 -6.75 -14.90 -16.10
N PRO A 2 -8.09 -14.82 -16.02
CA PRO A 2 -8.76 -13.99 -15.01
C PRO A 2 -8.54 -14.54 -13.60
N GLU A 3 -8.37 -15.87 -13.50
CA GLU A 3 -7.91 -16.55 -12.29
C GLU A 3 -6.69 -15.90 -11.65
N ASP A 4 -5.77 -15.25 -12.36
CA ASP A 4 -4.59 -14.68 -11.71
C ASP A 4 -4.90 -13.43 -10.86
N LEU A 5 -6.05 -12.74 -11.03
CA LEU A 5 -6.40 -11.58 -10.18
C LEU A 5 -6.99 -12.10 -8.90
N PHE A 6 -7.99 -12.97 -9.06
CA PHE A 6 -8.59 -13.66 -7.95
C PHE A 6 -7.55 -14.50 -7.23
N ARG A 7 -6.57 -15.11 -7.91
CA ARG A 7 -5.43 -15.82 -7.32
C ARG A 7 -4.44 -14.86 -6.69
N ILE A 8 -4.20 -13.64 -7.18
CA ILE A 8 -3.39 -12.64 -6.47
C ILE A 8 -4.13 -12.15 -5.23
N GLN A 9 -5.40 -11.78 -5.33
CA GLN A 9 -6.24 -11.39 -4.20
C GLN A 9 -6.38 -12.52 -3.18
N ARG A 10 -6.56 -13.76 -3.66
CA ARG A 10 -6.64 -14.99 -2.87
C ARG A 10 -5.27 -15.39 -2.35
N ASN A 11 -4.17 -15.07 -3.02
CA ASN A 11 -2.79 -15.22 -2.50
C ASN A 11 -2.47 -14.14 -1.48
N CYS A 12 -2.94 -12.90 -1.65
CA CYS A 12 -2.91 -11.85 -0.65
C CYS A 12 -3.71 -12.33 0.57
N LEU A 13 -4.95 -12.80 0.38
CA LEU A 13 -5.79 -13.38 1.43
C LEU A 13 -5.20 -14.67 2.03
N ARG A 14 -4.47 -15.51 1.28
CA ARG A 14 -3.80 -16.75 1.75
C ARG A 14 -2.51 -16.44 2.51
N LEU A 15 -1.68 -15.51 2.03
CA LEU A 15 -0.57 -14.91 2.78
C LEU A 15 -1.11 -14.21 4.04
N MET A 16 -2.34 -13.69 3.97
CA MET A 16 -3.14 -13.15 5.07
C MET A 16 -4.11 -14.16 5.72
N GLY A 17 -3.86 -15.48 5.56
CA GLY A 17 -4.37 -16.52 6.44
C GLY A 17 -5.80 -16.96 6.16
N HIS A 18 -6.21 -17.00 4.90
CA HIS A 18 -7.46 -17.64 4.46
C HIS A 18 -7.15 -18.86 3.59
N GLN A 19 -6.87 -19.98 4.26
CA GLN A 19 -6.93 -21.31 3.69
C GLN A 19 -8.32 -21.90 4.00
N ASP A 20 -8.96 -22.42 2.94
CA ASP A 20 -10.00 -23.46 3.00
C ASP A 20 -11.44 -23.02 3.30
N ILE A 21 -12.15 -22.57 2.26
CA ILE A 21 -13.56 -22.88 1.97
C ILE A 21 -13.74 -22.82 0.43
N TYR A 22 -13.08 -23.70 -0.32
CA TYR A 22 -13.31 -23.82 -1.78
C TYR A 22 -13.33 -25.28 -2.27
N ASP A 23 -13.24 -26.27 -1.37
CA ASP A 23 -13.18 -27.70 -1.72
C ASP A 23 -14.43 -28.49 -1.29
N ASP A 24 -15.61 -27.87 -1.19
CA ASP A 24 -16.81 -28.51 -0.60
C ASP A 24 -18.04 -28.52 -1.52
N ASP A 25 -17.87 -28.70 -2.83
CA ASP A 25 -19.00 -28.86 -3.78
C ASP A 25 -18.77 -30.00 -4.80
N GLY A 26 -18.22 -31.14 -4.37
CA GLY A 26 -18.01 -32.23 -5.31
C GLY A 26 -17.63 -33.58 -4.73
N ASP A 27 -18.46 -34.17 -3.86
CA ASP A 27 -18.77 -35.61 -3.90
C ASP A 27 -19.88 -35.96 -2.90
N ASP A 28 -21.14 -35.76 -3.30
CA ASP A 28 -22.28 -36.41 -2.65
C ASP A 28 -22.88 -37.40 -3.64
N ASN A 29 -22.37 -38.64 -3.62
CA ASN A 29 -23.15 -39.79 -4.05
C ASN A 29 -22.75 -41.07 -3.32
N ASN A 30 -23.77 -41.69 -2.73
CA ASN A 30 -23.85 -43.07 -2.26
C ASN A 30 -23.08 -43.47 -0.99
N SER A 31 -23.79 -43.57 0.14
CA SER A 31 -24.22 -44.89 0.65
C SER A 31 -24.98 -44.75 1.99
N SER A 32 -26.08 -45.49 2.08
CA SER A 32 -26.99 -45.56 3.21
C SER A 32 -26.41 -46.29 4.42
N ASN A 33 -26.98 -45.92 5.57
CA ASN A 33 -27.18 -46.68 6.81
C ASN A 33 -26.12 -46.62 7.93
N ASN A 34 -26.67 -46.30 9.11
CA ASN A 34 -26.14 -46.42 10.48
C ASN A 34 -24.93 -45.56 10.78
N ASN A 35 -25.13 -44.36 11.38
CA ASN A 35 -24.24 -43.74 12.38
C ASN A 35 -24.60 -42.27 12.73
N ASP A 36 -25.79 -42.01 13.28
CA ASP A 36 -26.17 -40.63 13.66
C ASP A 36 -25.31 -40.04 14.80
N THR A 37 -24.74 -40.90 15.67
CA THR A 37 -23.82 -40.48 16.74
C THR A 37 -22.37 -40.30 16.29
N GLU A 38 -21.92 -41.05 15.28
CA GLU A 38 -20.53 -41.00 14.80
C GLU A 38 -20.33 -39.89 13.76
N PHE A 39 -21.31 -39.68 12.87
CA PHE A 39 -21.35 -38.56 11.91
C PHE A 39 -21.32 -37.20 12.62
N SER A 40 -22.11 -37.06 13.69
CA SER A 40 -22.13 -35.90 14.60
C SER A 40 -20.78 -35.64 15.31
N SER A 41 -19.99 -36.69 15.55
CA SER A 41 -18.68 -36.58 16.22
C SER A 41 -17.55 -36.19 15.25
N VAL A 42 -17.62 -36.67 14.00
CA VAL A 42 -16.71 -36.33 12.90
C VAL A 42 -16.96 -34.88 12.46
N GLU A 43 -18.22 -34.48 12.33
CA GLU A 43 -18.60 -33.12 12.00
C GLU A 43 -18.17 -32.13 13.09
N ARG A 44 -18.34 -32.47 14.38
CA ARG A 44 -17.85 -31.68 15.52
C ARG A 44 -16.33 -31.61 15.60
N LYS A 45 -15.60 -32.68 15.26
CA LYS A 45 -14.12 -32.66 15.16
C LYS A 45 -13.67 -31.77 14.00
N SER A 46 -14.30 -31.88 12.82
CA SER A 46 -14.03 -31.01 11.67
C SER A 46 -14.33 -29.54 12.01
N LEU A 47 -15.44 -29.26 12.71
CA LEU A 47 -15.82 -27.91 13.11
C LEU A 47 -14.85 -27.32 14.16
N ARG A 48 -14.43 -28.12 15.16
CA ARG A 48 -13.39 -27.72 16.13
C ARG A 48 -12.05 -27.48 15.46
N GLN A 49 -11.69 -28.28 14.47
CA GLN A 49 -10.45 -28.14 13.72
C GLN A 49 -10.47 -26.88 12.84
N ARG A 50 -11.59 -26.59 12.17
CA ARG A 50 -11.84 -25.33 11.43
C ARG A 50 -11.83 -24.12 12.38
N LEU A 51 -12.44 -24.21 13.57
CA LEU A 51 -12.40 -23.15 14.58
C LEU A 51 -10.98 -22.91 15.11
N CYS A 52 -10.24 -23.97 15.43
CA CYS A 52 -8.88 -23.91 15.95
C CYS A 52 -7.92 -23.30 14.91
N PHE A 53 -8.05 -23.69 13.65
CA PHE A 53 -7.28 -23.13 12.54
C PHE A 53 -7.58 -21.63 12.33
N ARG A 54 -8.86 -21.24 12.41
CA ARG A 54 -9.29 -19.83 12.33
C ARG A 54 -8.81 -18.98 13.50
N HIS A 55 -8.80 -19.55 14.71
CA HIS A 55 -8.21 -18.91 15.88
C HIS A 55 -6.69 -18.77 15.72
N LEU A 56 -5.99 -19.83 15.30
CA LEU A 56 -4.54 -19.83 15.09
C LEU A 56 -4.11 -18.80 14.02
N GLN A 57 -4.85 -18.68 12.92
CA GLN A 57 -4.60 -17.64 11.91
C GLN A 57 -4.83 -16.24 12.45
N THR A 58 -5.90 -16.01 13.19
CA THR A 58 -6.15 -14.70 13.82
C THR A 58 -5.04 -14.36 14.83
N MET A 59 -4.55 -15.33 15.60
CA MET A 59 -3.44 -15.14 16.55
C MET A 59 -2.13 -14.77 15.83
N LYS A 60 -1.84 -15.33 14.65
CA LYS A 60 -0.66 -14.96 13.85
C LYS A 60 -0.68 -13.48 13.45
N TYR A 61 -1.82 -12.95 12.99
CA TYR A 61 -1.91 -11.53 12.62
C TYR A 61 -1.81 -10.58 13.81
N VAL A 62 -2.37 -10.98 14.95
CA VAL A 62 -2.22 -10.22 16.20
C VAL A 62 -0.75 -10.22 16.63
N LEU A 63 -0.04 -11.34 16.51
CA LEU A 63 1.40 -11.40 16.79
C LEU A 63 2.21 -10.50 15.85
N LEU A 64 1.92 -10.50 14.54
CA LEU A 64 2.57 -9.61 13.57
C LEU A 64 2.29 -8.12 13.88
N LEU A 65 1.07 -7.80 14.29
CA LEU A 65 0.71 -6.45 14.72
C LEU A 65 1.47 -6.03 16.00
N LEU A 66 1.57 -6.93 16.99
CA LEU A 66 2.35 -6.70 18.20
C LEU A 66 3.84 -6.50 17.88
N LEU A 67 4.38 -7.25 16.93
CA LEU A 67 5.75 -7.11 16.45
C LEU A 67 5.98 -5.75 15.75
N MET A 68 5.02 -5.27 14.96
CA MET A 68 5.10 -3.91 14.37
C MET A 68 5.03 -2.83 15.46
N MET A 69 4.19 -3.03 16.48
CA MET A 69 4.07 -2.12 17.62
C MET A 69 5.33 -2.12 18.49
N SER A 70 5.98 -3.26 18.71
CA SER A 70 7.21 -3.33 19.49
C SER A 70 8.36 -2.55 18.84
N ALA A 71 8.36 -2.42 17.52
CA ALA A 71 9.35 -1.62 16.80
C ALA A 71 9.22 -0.10 17.04
N GLN A 72 8.05 0.38 17.48
CA GLN A 72 7.85 1.81 17.78
C GLN A 72 8.69 2.27 18.97
N LEU A 73 8.80 1.44 20.01
CA LEU A 73 9.50 1.79 21.25
C LEU A 73 10.98 2.16 21.03
N PRO A 74 11.82 1.32 20.38
CA PRO A 74 13.23 1.64 20.16
C PRO A 74 13.44 2.79 19.16
N MET A 75 12.48 3.05 18.26
CA MET A 75 12.53 4.21 17.37
C MET A 75 12.22 5.51 18.12
N MET A 76 11.22 5.50 18.98
CA MET A 76 10.88 6.68 19.79
C MET A 76 11.98 6.99 20.82
N ASP A 77 12.58 5.97 21.44
CA ASP A 77 13.74 6.14 22.31
C ASP A 77 14.93 6.77 21.56
N TYR A 78 15.18 6.32 20.32
CA TYR A 78 16.22 6.89 19.47
C TYR A 78 16.00 8.37 19.16
N ILE A 79 14.75 8.78 18.87
CA ILE A 79 14.38 10.18 18.61
C ILE A 79 14.58 11.03 19.85
N ILE A 80 14.16 10.55 21.02
CA ILE A 80 14.29 11.29 22.29
C ILE A 80 15.77 11.48 22.63
N TYR A 81 16.60 10.45 22.43
CA TYR A 81 18.02 10.52 22.70
C TYR A 81 18.77 11.49 21.77
N HIS A 82 18.40 11.54 20.48
CA HIS A 82 19.03 12.41 19.49
C HIS A 82 18.23 13.70 19.23
N ILE A 83 17.41 14.15 20.16
CA ILE A 83 16.56 15.33 19.95
C ILE A 83 17.37 16.61 19.68
N ASP A 84 18.60 16.66 20.20
CA ASP A 84 19.57 17.74 19.94
C ASP A 84 20.10 17.71 18.50
N ASP A 85 20.18 16.53 17.87
CA ASP A 85 20.49 16.35 16.46
C ASP A 85 19.21 16.19 15.64
N LEU A 86 18.65 17.34 15.28
CA LEU A 86 17.36 17.40 14.64
C LEU A 86 17.35 16.78 13.23
N GLU A 87 18.50 16.64 12.56
CA GLU A 87 18.59 15.94 11.27
C GLU A 87 18.32 14.45 11.45
N LEU A 88 18.98 13.84 12.44
CA LEU A 88 18.87 12.41 12.74
C LEU A 88 17.50 12.05 13.36
N ALA A 89 17.02 12.88 14.29
CA ALA A 89 15.72 12.73 14.92
C ALA A 89 14.57 12.82 13.91
N THR A 90 14.61 13.78 12.98
CA THR A 90 13.56 13.94 11.96
C THR A 90 13.57 12.83 10.92
N ALA A 91 14.74 12.28 10.58
CA ALA A 91 14.84 11.13 9.68
C ALA A 91 14.17 9.89 10.29
N CYS A 92 14.41 9.64 11.58
CA CYS A 92 13.74 8.57 12.32
C CYS A 92 12.22 8.83 12.47
N LEU A 93 11.81 10.09 12.72
CA LEU A 93 10.39 10.48 12.83
C LEU A 93 9.58 10.13 11.56
N SER A 94 10.15 10.31 10.37
CA SER A 94 9.50 9.94 9.12
C SER A 94 9.24 8.42 9.01
N ILE A 95 10.17 7.62 9.53
CA ILE A 95 10.05 6.15 9.60
C ILE A 95 8.99 5.76 10.63
N VAL A 96 8.95 6.42 11.78
CA VAL A 96 7.90 6.25 12.80
C VAL A 96 6.51 6.49 12.21
N PHE A 97 6.31 7.60 11.48
CA PHE A 97 5.02 7.86 10.80
C PHE A 97 4.66 6.76 9.79
N THR A 98 5.65 6.23 9.06
CA THR A 98 5.42 5.10 8.13
C THR A 98 4.93 3.88 8.90
N ASN A 99 5.58 3.56 10.02
CA ASN A 99 5.18 2.42 10.84
C ASN A 99 3.80 2.61 11.47
N ILE A 100 3.47 3.81 11.99
CA ILE A 100 2.14 4.11 12.51
C ILE A 100 1.07 3.92 11.42
N LEU A 101 1.34 4.40 10.21
CA LEU A 101 0.46 4.19 9.06
C LEU A 101 0.26 2.69 8.76
N THR A 102 1.32 1.88 8.77
CA THR A 102 1.19 0.43 8.56
C THR A 102 0.41 -0.28 9.67
N VAL A 103 0.53 0.19 10.91
CA VAL A 103 -0.27 -0.29 12.06
C VAL A 103 -1.74 0.05 11.84
N ILE A 104 -2.07 1.28 11.39
CA ILE A 104 -3.45 1.68 11.07
C ILE A 104 -4.02 0.79 9.95
N LYS A 105 -3.26 0.56 8.88
CA LYS A 105 -3.65 -0.32 7.76
C LYS A 105 -3.91 -1.75 8.23
N THR A 106 -3.00 -2.32 9.01
CA THR A 106 -3.08 -3.69 9.51
C THR A 106 -4.22 -3.86 10.51
N SER A 107 -4.39 -2.90 11.43
CA SER A 107 -5.50 -2.91 12.40
C SER A 107 -6.86 -2.82 11.70
N THR A 108 -6.97 -1.96 10.68
CA THR A 108 -8.20 -1.83 9.88
C THR A 108 -8.48 -3.14 9.13
N PHE A 109 -7.46 -3.75 8.53
CA PHE A 109 -7.60 -5.05 7.87
C PHE A 109 -8.11 -6.14 8.81
N LEU A 110 -7.59 -6.19 10.05
CA LEU A 110 -8.01 -7.16 11.06
C LEU A 110 -9.45 -6.91 11.52
N ALA A 111 -9.84 -5.64 11.68
CA ALA A 111 -11.18 -5.25 12.08
C ALA A 111 -12.23 -5.62 11.02
N TYR A 112 -11.95 -5.33 9.74
CA TYR A 112 -12.90 -5.53 8.63
C TYR A 112 -12.67 -6.82 7.82
N LYS A 113 -11.97 -7.81 8.39
CA LYS A 113 -11.58 -9.04 7.67
C LYS A 113 -12.77 -9.81 7.08
N ARG A 114 -13.94 -9.76 7.75
CA ARG A 114 -15.15 -10.45 7.31
C ARG A 114 -15.77 -9.74 6.12
N GLU A 115 -15.84 -8.41 6.16
CA GLU A 115 -16.34 -7.61 5.06
C GLU A 115 -15.43 -7.73 3.84
N PHE A 116 -14.11 -7.75 4.01
CA PHE A 116 -13.18 -8.01 2.91
C PHE A 116 -13.44 -9.34 2.21
N LYS A 117 -13.67 -10.40 2.98
CA LYS A 117 -14.03 -11.71 2.41
C LYS A 117 -15.37 -11.66 1.69
N SER A 118 -16.39 -11.08 2.30
CA SER A 118 -17.73 -10.96 1.69
C SER A 118 -17.67 -10.19 0.36
N LEU A 119 -16.93 -9.09 0.32
CA LEU A 119 -16.77 -8.24 -0.86
C LEU A 119 -16.06 -9.01 -1.99
N MET A 120 -15.03 -9.77 -1.64
CA MET A 120 -14.29 -10.61 -2.58
C MET A 120 -15.18 -11.69 -3.20
N THR A 121 -15.92 -12.43 -2.38
CA THR A 121 -16.86 -13.46 -2.84
C THR A 121 -17.93 -12.86 -3.75
N GLU A 122 -18.45 -11.67 -3.42
CA GLU A 122 -19.45 -11.01 -4.24
C GLU A 122 -18.91 -10.63 -5.64
N PHE A 123 -17.69 -10.10 -5.71
CA PHE A 123 -17.04 -9.82 -7.00
C PHE A 123 -16.76 -11.09 -7.81
N GLU A 124 -16.41 -12.20 -7.16
CA GLU A 124 -16.22 -13.50 -7.83
C GLU A 124 -17.55 -13.99 -8.44
N LEU A 125 -18.65 -13.95 -7.66
CA LEU A 125 -19.98 -14.34 -8.14
C LEU A 125 -20.45 -13.47 -9.32
N MET A 126 -20.34 -12.15 -9.19
CA MET A 126 -20.72 -11.22 -10.26
C MET A 126 -19.87 -11.43 -11.52
N TYR A 127 -18.60 -11.77 -11.37
CA TYR A 127 -17.72 -12.06 -12.50
C TYR A 127 -18.17 -13.31 -13.27
N ASP A 128 -18.59 -14.35 -12.56
CA ASP A 128 -19.09 -15.58 -13.17
C ASP A 128 -20.48 -15.39 -13.83
N GLU A 129 -21.37 -14.57 -13.25
CA GLU A 129 -22.64 -14.18 -13.89
C GLU A 129 -22.39 -13.50 -15.25
N LEU A 130 -21.41 -12.59 -15.32
CA LEU A 130 -20.99 -11.89 -16.54
C LEU A 130 -20.34 -12.79 -17.60
N ARG A 131 -19.80 -13.94 -17.19
CA ARG A 131 -19.14 -14.90 -18.08
C ARG A 131 -20.12 -15.46 -19.12
N GLY A 132 -21.41 -15.58 -18.77
CA GLY A 132 -22.47 -16.02 -19.67
C GLY A 132 -22.97 -14.94 -20.64
N ALA A 133 -22.72 -13.65 -20.36
CA ALA A 133 -23.32 -12.51 -21.06
C ALA A 133 -22.42 -11.85 -22.13
N GLY A 134 -21.25 -12.42 -22.44
CA GLY A 134 -20.37 -11.93 -23.51
C GLY A 134 -19.52 -10.69 -23.19
N ALA A 135 -19.66 -10.05 -22.02
CA ALA A 135 -18.86 -8.89 -21.60
C ALA A 135 -17.48 -9.22 -20.98
N LYS A 136 -17.08 -10.50 -21.05
CA LYS A 136 -15.80 -11.00 -20.53
C LYS A 136 -14.54 -10.24 -21.01
N PRO A 137 -14.36 -9.88 -22.29
CA PRO A 137 -13.11 -9.27 -22.74
C PRO A 137 -12.88 -7.86 -22.17
N LEU A 138 -13.96 -7.10 -21.91
CA LEU A 138 -13.89 -5.77 -21.31
C LEU A 138 -13.36 -5.85 -19.87
N LEU A 139 -13.97 -6.70 -19.05
CA LEU A 139 -13.56 -6.94 -17.65
C LEU A 139 -12.14 -7.50 -17.53
N VAL A 140 -11.75 -8.41 -18.44
CA VAL A 140 -10.40 -8.99 -18.44
C VAL A 140 -9.34 -7.93 -18.73
N THR A 141 -9.59 -7.01 -19.66
CA THR A 141 -8.62 -5.97 -20.06
C THR A 141 -8.33 -5.02 -18.90
N VAL A 142 -9.38 -4.57 -18.21
CA VAL A 142 -9.27 -3.69 -17.04
C VAL A 142 -8.53 -4.39 -15.90
N ASN A 143 -8.84 -5.66 -15.65
CA ASN A 143 -8.21 -6.46 -14.60
C ASN A 143 -6.73 -6.77 -14.89
N VAL A 144 -6.32 -6.90 -16.15
CA VAL A 144 -4.90 -7.08 -16.52
C VAL A 144 -4.09 -5.82 -16.23
N GLY A 145 -4.64 -4.64 -16.51
CA GLY A 145 -4.00 -3.36 -16.20
C GLY A 145 -3.71 -3.21 -14.70
N ALA A 146 -4.72 -3.43 -13.86
CA ALA A 146 -4.56 -3.33 -12.41
C ALA A 146 -3.58 -4.36 -11.83
N LYS A 147 -3.54 -5.60 -12.33
CA LYS A 147 -2.51 -6.58 -11.92
C LYS A 147 -1.10 -6.06 -12.19
N ARG A 148 -0.87 -5.49 -13.37
CA ARG A 148 0.45 -4.97 -13.74
C ARG A 148 0.85 -3.83 -12.82
N PHE A 149 -0.08 -2.93 -12.50
CA PHE A 149 0.14 -1.84 -11.56
C PHE A 149 0.49 -2.34 -10.16
N VAL A 150 -0.31 -3.25 -9.58
CA VAL A 150 -0.07 -3.81 -8.24
C VAL A 150 1.27 -4.56 -8.18
N LYS A 151 1.62 -5.32 -9.23
CA LYS A 151 2.92 -6.00 -9.30
C LYS A 151 4.08 -5.01 -9.36
N LEU A 152 4.00 -3.99 -10.21
CA LEU A 152 5.03 -2.96 -10.32
C LEU A 152 5.22 -2.22 -9.00
N TYR A 153 4.12 -1.88 -8.33
CA TYR A 153 4.13 -1.29 -7.00
C TYR A 153 4.79 -2.21 -5.97
N PHE A 154 4.44 -3.50 -5.94
CA PHE A 154 5.07 -4.48 -5.06
C PHE A 154 6.59 -4.58 -5.26
N TYR A 155 7.05 -4.65 -6.52
CA TYR A 155 8.47 -4.68 -6.82
C TYR A 155 9.17 -3.40 -6.38
N SER A 156 8.55 -2.24 -6.60
CA SER A 156 9.09 -0.93 -6.18
C SER A 156 9.32 -0.88 -4.66
N VAL A 157 8.29 -1.18 -3.86
CA VAL A 157 8.38 -1.13 -2.40
C VAL A 157 9.34 -2.19 -1.87
N SER A 158 9.38 -3.38 -2.48
CA SER A 158 10.33 -4.44 -2.12
C SER A 158 11.78 -4.01 -2.37
N CYS A 159 12.05 -3.36 -3.50
CA CYS A 159 13.37 -2.80 -3.79
C CYS A 159 13.79 -1.74 -2.78
N THR A 160 12.86 -0.89 -2.32
CA THR A 160 13.13 0.09 -1.26
C THR A 160 13.49 -0.61 0.06
N GLY A 161 12.72 -1.63 0.47
CA GLY A 161 13.03 -2.44 1.66
C GLY A 161 14.41 -3.10 1.57
N LEU A 162 14.73 -3.70 0.43
CA LEU A 162 16.04 -4.28 0.17
C LEU A 162 17.16 -3.24 0.26
N TYR A 163 16.96 -2.05 -0.33
CA TYR A 163 17.91 -0.95 -0.25
C TYR A 163 18.25 -0.59 1.20
N PHE A 164 17.24 -0.44 2.07
CA PHE A 164 17.46 -0.15 3.49
C PHE A 164 18.25 -1.26 4.19
N THR A 165 17.96 -2.53 3.89
CA THR A 165 18.68 -3.66 4.50
C THR A 165 20.09 -3.87 3.97
N ILE A 166 20.40 -3.43 2.74
CA ILE A 166 21.71 -3.65 2.11
C ILE A 166 22.65 -2.47 2.40
N LYS A 167 22.12 -1.24 2.52
CA LYS A 167 22.90 -0.01 2.79
C LYS A 167 23.95 -0.16 3.91
N PRO A 168 23.62 -0.61 5.13
CA PRO A 168 24.62 -0.76 6.19
C PRO A 168 25.66 -1.87 5.91
N LEU A 169 25.28 -2.95 5.20
CA LEU A 169 26.22 -4.02 4.82
C LEU A 169 27.30 -3.50 3.86
N ILE A 170 26.90 -2.71 2.87
CA ILE A 170 27.83 -2.07 1.94
C ILE A 170 28.77 -1.13 2.70
N GLY A 171 28.22 -0.33 3.62
CA GLY A 171 29.00 0.58 4.47
C GLY A 171 30.07 -0.16 5.29
N MET A 172 29.69 -1.25 5.95
CA MET A 172 30.63 -2.08 6.72
C MET A 172 31.70 -2.73 5.84
N PHE A 173 31.33 -3.26 4.68
CA PHE A 173 32.28 -3.86 3.74
C PHE A 173 33.28 -2.83 3.22
N TRP A 174 32.79 -1.63 2.90
CA TRP A 174 33.61 -0.51 2.45
C TRP A 174 34.55 0.01 3.54
N ALA A 175 34.08 0.11 4.78
CA ALA A 175 34.89 0.51 5.94
C ALA A 175 36.01 -0.50 6.20
N LYS A 176 35.72 -1.80 6.12
CA LYS A 176 36.71 -2.87 6.24
C LYS A 176 37.78 -2.80 5.14
N PHE A 177 37.38 -2.49 3.91
CA PHE A 177 38.32 -2.30 2.81
C PHE A 177 39.22 -1.07 2.99
N GLN A 178 38.73 -0.02 3.66
CA GLN A 178 39.48 1.21 3.94
C GLN A 178 40.23 1.20 5.28
N GLU A 179 40.27 0.08 6.00
CA GLU A 179 40.85 -0.03 7.36
C GLU A 179 40.34 1.03 8.35
N LYS A 180 39.10 1.48 8.17
CA LYS A 180 38.44 2.44 9.06
C LYS A 180 37.78 1.72 10.25
N PRO A 181 37.59 2.40 11.39
CA PRO A 181 36.83 1.82 12.51
C PRO A 181 35.44 1.40 12.02
N LEU A 182 35.03 0.19 12.40
CA LEU A 182 33.74 -0.38 11.99
C LEU A 182 32.62 0.31 12.77
N LEU A 183 31.79 1.11 12.09
CA LEU A 183 30.60 1.71 12.68
C LEU A 183 29.40 0.81 12.42
N LEU A 184 28.79 0.31 13.49
CA LEU A 184 27.66 -0.63 13.45
C LEU A 184 26.36 0.15 13.20
N GLU A 185 25.97 0.28 11.93
CA GLU A 185 24.71 0.91 11.53
C GLU A 185 23.60 -0.13 11.34
N LEU A 186 22.44 0.12 11.95
CA LEU A 186 21.24 -0.67 11.72
C LEU A 186 20.50 -0.18 10.46
N PRO A 187 19.76 -1.06 9.75
CA PRO A 187 18.96 -0.68 8.57
C PRO A 187 17.97 0.46 8.83
N MET A 188 17.46 0.53 10.07
CA MET A 188 16.64 1.61 10.57
C MET A 188 17.24 2.12 11.88
N PRO A 189 17.26 3.44 12.10
CA PRO A 189 17.72 4.02 13.37
C PRO A 189 16.83 3.55 14.52
N MET A 190 17.42 2.77 15.43
CA MET A 190 16.76 2.19 16.59
C MET A 190 17.73 2.17 17.77
N ARG A 191 17.21 2.42 18.97
CA ARG A 191 17.97 2.28 20.22
C ARG A 191 17.35 1.17 21.07
N PHE A 192 18.12 0.14 21.37
CA PHE A 192 17.67 -1.00 22.16
C PHE A 192 18.06 -0.82 23.64
N PRO A 193 17.29 -1.39 24.58
CA PRO A 193 17.61 -1.34 26.02
C PRO A 193 18.77 -2.28 26.40
N PHE A 194 19.20 -3.15 25.48
CA PHE A 194 20.38 -3.99 25.63
C PHE A 194 21.55 -3.42 24.83
N ASP A 195 22.77 -3.75 25.26
CA ASP A 195 23.97 -3.40 24.50
C ASP A 195 23.99 -4.15 23.16
N PHE A 196 23.82 -3.41 22.07
CA PHE A 196 23.86 -3.96 20.72
C PHE A 196 25.25 -3.81 20.08
N GLU A 197 26.19 -3.10 20.71
CA GLU A 197 27.54 -2.91 20.16
C GLU A 197 28.42 -4.16 20.40
N SER A 198 28.12 -4.92 21.46
CA SER A 198 28.75 -6.22 21.71
C SER A 198 28.13 -7.36 20.90
N THR A 199 28.97 -8.34 20.50
CA THR A 199 28.48 -9.59 19.89
C THR A 199 27.95 -10.51 20.99
N PRO A 200 26.73 -11.08 20.90
CA PRO A 200 25.87 -11.22 19.71
C PRO A 200 24.71 -10.20 19.57
N GLY A 201 24.70 -9.11 20.35
CA GLY A 201 23.61 -8.13 20.40
C GLY A 201 23.32 -7.48 19.04
N TYR A 202 24.36 -7.09 18.30
CA TYR A 202 24.22 -6.53 16.96
C TYR A 202 23.48 -7.48 16.00
N GLN A 203 23.86 -8.76 15.97
CA GLN A 203 23.27 -9.76 15.09
C GLN A 203 21.79 -9.95 15.39
N ILE A 204 21.41 -9.95 16.68
CA ILE A 204 20.02 -10.07 17.11
C ILE A 204 19.21 -8.83 16.66
N ALA A 205 19.73 -7.63 16.92
CA ALA A 205 19.09 -6.38 16.51
C ALA A 205 18.93 -6.30 14.98
N TYR A 206 19.95 -6.72 14.23
CA TYR A 206 19.93 -6.73 12.77
C TYR A 206 18.86 -7.68 12.22
N VAL A 207 18.82 -8.92 12.71
CA VAL A 207 17.78 -9.90 12.31
C VAL A 207 16.39 -9.38 12.66
N TYR A 208 16.21 -8.77 13.84
CA TYR A 208 14.95 -8.14 14.22
C TYR A 208 14.53 -7.05 13.22
N THR A 209 15.42 -6.12 12.87
CA THR A 209 15.09 -5.05 11.90
C THR A 209 14.76 -5.56 10.49
N ILE A 210 15.39 -6.65 10.03
CA ILE A 210 15.03 -7.31 8.77
C ILE A 210 13.60 -7.87 8.86
N LEU A 211 13.29 -8.59 9.95
CA LEU A 211 11.96 -9.17 10.15
C LEU A 211 10.88 -8.08 10.16
N ILE A 212 11.11 -6.97 10.87
CA ILE A 212 10.21 -5.81 10.85
C ILE A 212 10.05 -5.28 9.43
N THR A 213 11.15 -5.03 8.70
CA THR A 213 11.10 -4.51 7.33
C THR A 213 10.26 -5.40 6.42
N ILE A 214 10.45 -6.71 6.47
CA ILE A 214 9.68 -7.67 5.66
C ILE A 214 8.19 -7.60 5.98
N VAL A 215 7.84 -7.61 7.28
CA VAL A 215 6.44 -7.55 7.73
C VAL A 215 5.79 -6.23 7.29
N VAL A 216 6.48 -5.11 7.48
CA VAL A 216 6.01 -3.77 7.07
C VAL A 216 5.77 -3.69 5.56
N VAL A 217 6.73 -4.14 4.75
CA VAL A 217 6.62 -4.13 3.27
C VAL A 217 5.46 -5.01 2.80
N MET A 218 5.36 -6.24 3.32
CA MET A 218 4.30 -7.18 2.93
C MET A 218 2.91 -6.68 3.30
N HIS A 219 2.73 -6.13 4.49
CA HIS A 219 1.43 -5.62 4.94
C HIS A 219 1.03 -4.33 4.22
N ALA A 220 1.96 -3.38 4.06
CA ALA A 220 1.70 -2.15 3.32
C ALA A 220 1.24 -2.44 1.89
N THR A 221 2.02 -3.27 1.17
CA THR A 221 1.71 -3.61 -0.23
C THR A 221 0.44 -4.44 -0.39
N SER A 222 0.12 -5.32 0.57
CA SER A 222 -1.09 -6.14 0.52
C SER A 222 -2.37 -5.31 0.68
N VAL A 223 -2.42 -4.40 1.66
CA VAL A 223 -3.62 -3.57 1.90
C VAL A 223 -3.85 -2.59 0.75
N ASP A 224 -2.79 -1.96 0.25
CA ASP A 224 -2.87 -1.04 -0.89
C ASP A 224 -3.24 -1.79 -2.18
N GLY A 225 -2.72 -3.00 -2.38
CA GLY A 225 -3.09 -3.87 -3.49
C GLY A 225 -4.57 -4.29 -3.44
N LEU A 226 -5.12 -4.56 -2.26
CA LEU A 226 -6.54 -4.84 -2.08
C LEU A 226 -7.40 -3.65 -2.46
N PHE A 227 -7.03 -2.43 -2.03
CA PHE A 227 -7.74 -1.20 -2.40
C PHE A 227 -7.82 -1.03 -3.92
N VAL A 228 -6.67 -1.12 -4.61
CA VAL A 228 -6.59 -1.02 -6.06
C VAL A 228 -7.43 -2.11 -6.73
N SER A 229 -7.39 -3.34 -6.20
CA SER A 229 -8.13 -4.45 -6.79
C SER A 229 -9.65 -4.29 -6.66
N PHE A 230 -10.16 -3.90 -5.50
CA PHE A 230 -11.61 -3.72 -5.30
C PHE A 230 -12.15 -2.52 -6.08
N THR A 231 -11.43 -1.39 -6.08
CA THR A 231 -11.84 -0.21 -6.85
C THR A 231 -11.81 -0.48 -8.35
N THR A 232 -10.82 -1.23 -8.84
CA THR A 232 -10.76 -1.66 -10.24
C THR A 232 -11.90 -2.59 -10.59
N ASN A 233 -12.17 -3.62 -9.80
CA ASN A 233 -13.27 -4.55 -10.06
C ASN A 233 -14.60 -3.79 -10.08
N LEU A 234 -14.85 -2.93 -9.09
CA LEU A 234 -16.04 -2.10 -9.04
C LEU A 234 -16.21 -1.26 -10.31
N ARG A 235 -15.15 -0.56 -10.73
CA ARG A 235 -15.13 0.19 -11.99
C ARG A 235 -15.41 -0.70 -13.20
N GLY A 236 -14.78 -1.88 -13.27
CA GLY A 236 -14.97 -2.82 -14.37
C GLY A 236 -16.43 -3.27 -14.49
N HIS A 237 -17.10 -3.53 -13.37
CA HIS A 237 -18.52 -3.88 -13.36
C HIS A 237 -19.44 -2.70 -13.73
N PHE A 238 -19.12 -1.46 -13.33
CA PHE A 238 -19.84 -0.27 -13.81
C PHE A 238 -19.68 -0.08 -15.32
N GLN A 239 -18.48 -0.27 -15.85
CA GLN A 239 -18.21 -0.19 -17.30
C GLN A 239 -18.94 -1.31 -18.07
N ALA A 240 -19.03 -2.50 -17.50
CA ALA A 240 -19.81 -3.59 -18.10
C ALA A 240 -21.31 -3.25 -18.15
N LEU A 241 -21.86 -2.69 -17.08
CA LEU A 241 -23.24 -2.21 -17.07
C LEU A 241 -23.47 -1.12 -18.13
N GLN A 242 -22.56 -0.14 -18.22
CA GLN A 242 -22.61 0.92 -19.23
C GLN A 242 -22.62 0.32 -20.64
N TYR A 243 -21.72 -0.63 -20.91
CA TYR A 243 -21.66 -1.32 -22.19
C TYR A 243 -22.96 -2.04 -22.54
N PHE A 244 -23.60 -2.73 -21.57
CA PHE A 244 -24.88 -3.40 -21.81
C PHE A 244 -26.00 -2.42 -22.14
N ILE A 245 -26.01 -1.24 -21.52
CA ILE A 245 -27.01 -0.20 -21.79
C ILE A 245 -26.79 0.41 -23.17
N GLU A 246 -25.54 0.74 -23.52
CA GLU A 246 -25.18 1.38 -24.80
C GLU A 246 -25.38 0.46 -26.00
N THR A 247 -25.19 -0.85 -25.84
CA THR A 247 -25.35 -1.84 -26.93
C THR A 247 -26.78 -2.36 -27.08
N ASN A 248 -27.69 -1.98 -26.18
CA ASN A 248 -29.08 -2.41 -26.27
C ASN A 248 -29.83 -1.62 -27.33
N THR A 249 -30.53 -2.31 -28.22
CA THR A 249 -31.32 -1.69 -29.30
C THR A 249 -32.66 -1.15 -28.83
N PHE A 250 -33.10 -1.45 -27.59
CA PHE A 250 -34.39 -1.09 -26.95
C PHE A 250 -35.68 -1.42 -27.73
N ASN A 251 -35.58 -1.77 -29.01
CA ASN A 251 -36.65 -2.16 -29.90
C ASN A 251 -36.87 -3.68 -29.81
N LYS A 252 -37.42 -4.14 -28.69
CA LYS A 252 -37.68 -5.54 -28.37
C LYS A 252 -39.11 -5.68 -27.84
N SER A 253 -39.63 -6.92 -27.80
CA SER A 253 -40.93 -7.19 -27.17
C SER A 253 -40.95 -6.69 -25.73
N GLU A 254 -42.06 -6.09 -25.29
CA GLU A 254 -42.24 -5.50 -23.95
C GLU A 254 -41.74 -6.42 -22.82
N ALA A 255 -42.11 -7.70 -22.85
CA ALA A 255 -41.69 -8.68 -21.84
C ALA A 255 -40.15 -8.88 -21.74
N ARG A 256 -39.44 -8.81 -22.87
CA ARG A 256 -37.96 -8.92 -22.91
C ARG A 256 -37.30 -7.63 -22.46
N LEU A 257 -37.83 -6.49 -22.90
CA LEU A 257 -37.35 -5.17 -22.51
C LEU A 257 -37.47 -4.95 -21.00
N GLN A 258 -38.63 -5.28 -20.41
CA GLN A 258 -38.87 -5.21 -18.97
C GLN A 258 -37.89 -6.10 -18.19
N LYS A 259 -37.59 -7.31 -18.69
CA LYS A 259 -36.63 -8.22 -18.04
C LYS A 259 -35.20 -7.67 -18.05
N GLU A 260 -34.76 -7.09 -19.16
CA GLU A 260 -33.41 -6.48 -19.27
C GLU A 260 -33.27 -5.23 -18.42
N LEU A 261 -34.28 -4.35 -18.44
CA LEU A 261 -34.30 -3.15 -17.59
C LEU A 261 -34.26 -3.50 -16.11
N ARG A 262 -35.04 -4.49 -15.69
CA ARG A 262 -35.02 -5.01 -14.32
C ARG A 262 -33.61 -5.48 -13.93
N PHE A 263 -32.94 -6.23 -14.81
CA PHE A 263 -31.56 -6.65 -14.59
C PHE A 263 -30.60 -5.46 -14.45
N TYR A 264 -30.70 -4.43 -15.30
CA TYR A 264 -29.84 -3.25 -15.19
C TYR A 264 -30.02 -2.51 -13.87
N VAL A 265 -31.27 -2.34 -13.43
CA VAL A 265 -31.57 -1.66 -12.16
C VAL A 265 -31.07 -2.48 -10.97
N GLU A 266 -31.38 -3.78 -10.91
CA GLU A 266 -30.93 -4.66 -9.83
C GLU A 266 -29.40 -4.71 -9.76
N TYR A 267 -28.73 -4.83 -10.91
CA TYR A 267 -27.27 -4.84 -11.00
C TYR A 267 -26.64 -3.50 -10.59
N HIS A 268 -27.23 -2.37 -10.98
CA HIS A 268 -26.77 -1.05 -10.56
C HIS A 268 -26.89 -0.84 -9.05
N VAL A 269 -28.03 -1.21 -8.46
CA VAL A 269 -28.25 -1.13 -7.01
C VAL A 269 -27.23 -1.99 -6.25
N ARG A 270 -26.96 -3.21 -6.73
CA ARG A 270 -25.93 -4.10 -6.17
C ARG A 270 -24.55 -3.43 -6.21
N LEU A 271 -24.18 -2.80 -7.32
CA LEU A 271 -22.90 -2.09 -7.45
C LEU A 271 -22.78 -0.88 -6.50
N LEU A 272 -23.86 -0.12 -6.32
CA LEU A 272 -23.87 0.98 -5.34
C LEU A 272 -23.66 0.46 -3.91
N GLY A 273 -24.28 -0.68 -3.55
CA GLY A 273 -24.06 -1.33 -2.25
C GLY A 273 -22.61 -1.80 -2.04
N LEU A 274 -21.97 -2.33 -3.09
CA LEU A 274 -20.55 -2.70 -3.06
C LEU A 274 -19.64 -1.48 -2.92
N ALA A 275 -19.94 -0.40 -3.65
CA ALA A 275 -19.20 0.86 -3.56
C ALA A 275 -19.22 1.43 -2.14
N GLN A 276 -20.38 1.46 -1.50
CA GLN A 276 -20.54 1.90 -0.12
C GLN A 276 -19.75 1.02 0.87
N SER A 277 -19.71 -0.28 0.62
CA SER A 277 -18.95 -1.23 1.45
C SER A 277 -17.44 -1.00 1.32
N VAL A 278 -16.92 -0.84 0.10
CA VAL A 278 -15.51 -0.46 -0.15
C VAL A 278 -15.18 0.84 0.55
N GLN A 279 -16.01 1.88 0.37
CA GLN A 279 -15.77 3.19 0.96
C GLN A 279 -15.69 3.10 2.49
N ARG A 280 -16.62 2.38 3.13
CA ARG A 280 -16.65 2.22 4.59
C ARG A 280 -15.38 1.58 5.13
N ILE A 281 -14.91 0.51 4.48
CA ILE A 281 -13.72 -0.25 4.89
C ILE A 281 -12.45 0.59 4.73
N PHE A 282 -12.31 1.32 3.62
CA PHE A 282 -11.09 2.06 3.31
C PHE A 282 -11.05 3.50 3.83
N LYS A 283 -12.18 4.07 4.26
CA LYS A 283 -12.26 5.43 4.83
C LYS A 283 -11.21 5.73 5.92
N PRO A 284 -11.05 4.90 6.98
CA PRO A 284 -10.03 5.17 8.00
C PRO A 284 -8.60 5.03 7.47
N ILE A 285 -8.37 4.12 6.52
CA ILE A 285 -7.05 3.93 5.88
C ILE A 285 -6.66 5.16 5.08
N ILE A 286 -7.58 5.66 4.23
CA ILE A 286 -7.35 6.84 3.40
C ILE A 286 -7.11 8.07 4.27
N PHE A 287 -7.91 8.27 5.31
CA PHE A 287 -7.70 9.37 6.27
C PHE A 287 -6.33 9.28 6.95
N GLY A 288 -5.96 8.11 7.45
CA GLY A 288 -4.66 7.88 8.07
C GLY A 288 -3.50 8.08 7.08
N GLN A 289 -3.66 7.66 5.83
CA GLN A 289 -2.70 7.85 4.74
C GLN A 289 -2.44 9.34 4.53
N PHE A 290 -3.48 10.16 4.35
CA PHE A 290 -3.34 11.60 4.13
C PHE A 290 -2.68 12.32 5.31
N LEU A 291 -3.10 11.98 6.53
CA LEU A 291 -2.53 12.60 7.72
C LEU A 291 -1.03 12.28 7.84
N MET A 292 -0.67 11.01 7.73
CA MET A 292 0.72 10.56 7.92
C MET A 292 1.63 11.05 6.78
N THR A 293 1.17 11.01 5.52
CA THR A 293 1.98 11.53 4.41
C THR A 293 2.14 13.03 4.48
N SER A 294 1.11 13.78 4.92
CA SER A 294 1.24 15.21 5.13
C SER A 294 2.31 15.52 6.18
N LEU A 295 2.32 14.80 7.31
CA LEU A 295 3.35 14.96 8.34
C LEU A 295 4.74 14.58 7.81
N GLN A 296 4.87 13.48 7.08
CA GLN A 296 6.13 13.07 6.45
C GLN A 296 6.66 14.13 5.49
N VAL A 297 5.80 14.68 4.63
CA VAL A 297 6.18 15.74 3.70
C VAL A 297 6.66 16.98 4.45
N CYS A 298 5.98 17.38 5.52
CA CYS A 298 6.43 18.49 6.36
C CYS A 298 7.83 18.24 6.94
N VAL A 299 8.10 17.02 7.41
CA VAL A 299 9.42 16.64 7.93
C VAL A 299 10.49 16.65 6.83
N ILE A 300 10.18 16.13 5.65
CA ILE A 300 11.10 16.14 4.49
C ILE A 300 11.42 17.58 4.08
N ILE A 301 10.42 18.46 4.00
CA ILE A 301 10.63 19.88 3.67
C ILE A 301 11.54 20.53 4.73
N TYR A 302 11.28 20.26 6.01
CA TYR A 302 12.12 20.76 7.09
C TYR A 302 13.59 20.33 6.91
N GLN A 303 13.85 19.06 6.61
CA GLN A 303 15.21 18.56 6.35
C GLN A 303 15.85 19.21 5.13
N LEU A 304 15.11 19.37 4.05
CA LEU A 304 15.58 20.05 2.83
C LEU A 304 16.00 21.50 3.14
N VAL A 305 15.20 22.23 3.92
CA VAL A 305 15.51 23.61 4.32
C VAL A 305 16.75 23.66 5.22
N MET A 306 16.84 22.78 6.23
CA MET A 306 18.01 22.75 7.13
C MET A 306 19.31 22.41 6.39
N SER A 307 19.28 21.45 5.46
CA SER A 307 20.47 21.12 4.66
C SER A 307 20.96 22.30 3.81
N SER A 308 20.05 23.15 3.32
CA SER A 308 20.38 24.38 2.59
C SER A 308 20.96 25.48 3.47
N ALA A 309 20.59 25.52 4.75
CA ALA A 309 21.02 26.56 5.69
C ALA A 309 22.53 26.52 5.97
N VAL A 310 23.17 25.35 5.83
CA VAL A 310 24.63 25.20 5.90
C VAL A 310 25.31 26.07 4.83
N GLY A 311 24.74 26.13 3.62
CA GLY A 311 25.24 26.99 2.56
C GLY A 311 25.11 28.47 2.89
N THR A 312 23.96 28.87 3.43
CA THR A 312 23.72 30.24 3.88
C THR A 312 24.65 30.63 5.03
N ALA A 313 24.92 29.74 5.99
CA ALA A 313 25.82 30.00 7.11
C ALA A 313 27.27 30.22 6.64
N VAL A 314 27.75 29.42 5.68
CA VAL A 314 29.09 29.64 5.09
C VAL A 314 29.13 30.97 4.32
N GLN A 315 28.07 31.32 3.59
CA GLN A 315 27.98 32.61 2.88
C GLN A 315 27.99 33.82 3.84
N MET A 316 27.32 33.71 4.99
CA MET A 316 27.23 34.77 6.00
C MET A 316 28.47 34.84 6.92
N SER A 317 29.32 33.81 6.92
CA SER A 317 30.56 33.81 7.71
C SER A 317 31.59 34.81 7.17
N GLN A 318 32.60 35.19 7.97
CA GLN A 318 33.72 36.01 7.50
C GLN A 318 34.74 35.19 6.68
N TRP A 319 34.27 34.38 5.73
CA TRP A 319 35.06 33.49 4.89
C TRP A 319 36.14 34.24 4.07
N TYR A 320 35.93 35.54 3.83
CA TYR A 320 36.86 36.43 3.13
C TYR A 320 38.14 36.73 3.93
N ASN A 321 38.11 36.60 5.28
CA ASN A 321 39.28 36.82 6.13
C ASN A 321 40.25 35.63 6.16
N LEU A 322 39.89 34.47 5.60
CA LEU A 322 40.78 33.31 5.60
C LEU A 322 41.97 33.48 4.62
N PRO A 323 43.11 32.84 4.86
CA PRO A 323 44.20 32.75 3.89
C PRO A 323 43.74 32.07 2.58
N PRO A 324 44.30 32.45 1.41
CA PRO A 324 43.90 31.92 0.10
C PRO A 324 43.92 30.38 0.00
N ARG A 325 44.82 29.73 0.75
CA ARG A 325 44.96 28.26 0.80
C ARG A 325 43.73 27.55 1.40
N HIS A 326 43.06 28.16 2.37
CA HIS A 326 41.91 27.56 3.08
C HIS A 326 40.55 28.02 2.53
N ARG A 327 40.50 29.17 1.85
CA ARG A 327 39.28 29.71 1.19
C ARG A 327 38.65 28.77 0.16
N HIS A 328 39.42 27.88 -0.45
CA HIS A 328 38.90 26.95 -1.46
C HIS A 328 37.95 25.89 -0.84
N VAL A 329 38.16 25.52 0.43
CA VAL A 329 37.32 24.53 1.15
C VAL A 329 35.93 25.11 1.43
N LEU A 330 35.88 26.36 1.92
CA LEU A 330 34.61 27.06 2.15
C LEU A 330 33.88 27.40 0.84
N ARG A 331 34.62 27.71 -0.24
CA ARG A 331 34.02 27.82 -1.58
C ARG A 331 33.45 26.50 -2.09
N LEU A 332 34.14 25.39 -1.87
CA LEU A 332 33.63 24.06 -2.18
C LEU A 332 32.37 23.76 -1.37
N MET A 333 32.32 24.10 -0.07
CA MET A 333 31.12 23.97 0.76
C MET A 333 29.97 24.85 0.27
N MET A 334 30.22 26.11 -0.13
CA MET A 334 29.20 26.99 -0.72
C MET A 334 28.67 26.45 -2.06
N VAL A 335 29.55 25.99 -2.94
CA VAL A 335 29.13 25.41 -4.24
C VAL A 335 28.43 24.06 -4.06
N ARG A 336 28.82 23.27 -3.06
CA ARG A 336 28.20 21.97 -2.72
C ARG A 336 26.83 22.12 -2.05
N SER A 337 26.63 23.15 -1.25
CA SER A 337 25.35 23.48 -0.61
C SER A 337 24.38 24.22 -1.52
N GLN A 338 24.88 24.88 -2.58
CA GLN A 338 24.06 25.44 -3.66
C GLN A 338 23.55 24.38 -4.65
N ARG A 339 24.13 23.18 -4.66
CA ARG A 339 23.42 22.03 -5.23
C ARG A 339 22.36 21.63 -4.21
N GLU A 340 21.11 22.04 -4.47
CA GLU A 340 19.97 21.36 -3.86
C GLU A 340 20.21 19.85 -3.95
N ILE A 341 19.85 19.09 -2.90
CA ILE A 341 19.80 17.63 -2.98
C ILE A 341 18.63 17.30 -3.93
N ILE A 342 18.89 17.44 -5.23
CA ILE A 342 17.96 17.05 -6.28
C ILE A 342 18.07 15.54 -6.35
N ILE A 343 17.14 14.85 -5.71
CA ILE A 343 16.97 13.41 -5.90
C ILE A 343 16.38 13.26 -7.31
N SER A 344 17.27 13.14 -8.29
CA SER A 344 16.90 12.99 -9.69
C SER A 344 16.61 11.51 -9.96
N ALA A 345 15.33 11.15 -10.01
CA ALA A 345 14.87 9.82 -10.38
C ALA A 345 14.50 9.82 -11.88
N GLY A 346 15.52 9.89 -12.74
CA GLY A 346 15.36 9.85 -14.20
C GLY A 346 14.57 11.03 -14.77
N PHE A 347 13.25 10.92 -14.83
CA PHE A 347 12.34 11.91 -15.45
C PHE A 347 11.72 12.90 -14.45
N TYR A 348 12.02 12.78 -13.16
CA TYR A 348 11.49 13.66 -12.12
C TYR A 348 12.61 14.21 -11.24
N GLU A 349 12.65 15.53 -11.14
CA GLU A 349 13.51 16.27 -10.23
C GLU A 349 12.69 16.62 -8.98
N ALA A 350 12.95 15.94 -7.88
CA ALA A 350 12.36 16.32 -6.60
C ALA A 350 13.10 17.58 -6.07
N SER A 351 12.55 18.75 -6.36
CA SER A 351 13.02 20.05 -5.82
C SER A 351 11.90 20.77 -5.08
N LEU A 352 12.26 21.65 -4.13
CA LEU A 352 11.28 22.49 -3.42
C LEU A 352 10.44 23.31 -4.41
N ALA A 353 11.03 23.74 -5.52
CA ALA A 353 10.35 24.43 -6.60
C ALA A 353 9.31 23.56 -7.32
N ASN A 354 9.62 22.28 -7.60
CA ASN A 354 8.67 21.34 -8.22
C ASN A 354 7.56 20.88 -7.26
N PHE A 355 7.85 20.83 -5.96
CA PHE A 355 6.85 20.58 -4.92
C PHE A 355 5.92 21.78 -4.71
N MET A 356 6.46 23.00 -4.78
CA MET A 356 5.69 24.25 -4.69
C MET A 356 4.86 24.51 -5.96
N SER A 357 5.36 24.13 -7.15
CA SER A 357 4.61 24.27 -8.42
C SER A 357 3.51 23.23 -8.60
N SER A 358 3.60 22.08 -7.93
CA SER A 358 2.58 21.02 -7.94
C SER A 358 1.37 21.29 -7.03
N ARG A 359 1.36 22.42 -6.31
CA ARG A 359 0.21 22.86 -5.49
C ARG A 359 -1.08 23.07 -6.31
N HIS A 360 -1.01 23.12 -7.64
CA HIS A 360 -2.19 23.26 -8.52
C HIS A 360 -2.77 21.96 -9.09
N GLU A 361 -2.14 20.79 -8.92
CA GLU A 361 -2.80 19.51 -9.24
C GLU A 361 -2.27 18.35 -8.37
N PRO A 362 -3.15 17.54 -7.76
CA PRO A 362 -2.73 16.39 -6.97
C PRO A 362 -1.98 15.37 -7.84
N PHE A 363 -0.82 14.94 -7.34
CA PHE A 363 0.12 13.99 -7.96
C PHE A 363 -0.53 12.66 -8.42
N VAL A 364 -1.67 12.30 -7.80
CA VAL A 364 -2.49 11.12 -8.14
C VAL A 364 -3.16 11.27 -9.52
N SER A 365 -3.49 12.50 -9.92
CA SER A 365 -4.18 12.82 -11.18
C SER A 365 -3.33 12.51 -12.42
N LYS A 366 -2.02 12.82 -12.40
CA LYS A 366 -1.13 12.60 -13.57
C LYS A 366 -0.88 11.12 -13.88
N ILE A 367 -0.86 10.25 -12.88
CA ILE A 367 -0.69 8.80 -13.09
C ILE A 367 -1.99 8.19 -13.64
N TYR A 368 -3.15 8.65 -13.18
CA TYR A 368 -4.45 8.16 -13.64
C TYR A 368 -4.87 8.68 -15.03
N ILE A 369 -4.48 9.90 -15.41
CA ILE A 369 -4.94 10.53 -16.66
C ILE A 369 -4.09 10.11 -17.88
N SER A 370 -2.86 9.64 -17.69
CA SER A 370 -2.01 9.16 -18.80
C SER A 370 -2.58 7.93 -19.55
N GLY A 371 -3.56 7.24 -18.97
CA GLY A 371 -4.27 6.09 -19.57
C GLY A 371 -5.52 6.43 -20.39
N PHE A 372 -5.96 7.70 -20.45
CA PHE A 372 -7.15 8.11 -21.21
C PHE A 372 -6.76 8.80 -22.52
N LYS A 373 -6.60 8.02 -23.60
CA LYS A 373 -6.64 8.53 -24.98
C LYS A 373 -7.95 8.10 -25.65
N SER A 374 -8.99 8.92 -25.51
CA SER A 374 -10.02 9.14 -26.54
C SER A 374 -10.80 10.44 -26.21
N PRO A 375 -10.65 11.53 -27.00
CA PRO A 375 -11.11 12.87 -26.59
C PRO A 375 -12.61 13.15 -26.69
N THR A 376 -13.42 12.25 -27.24
CA THR A 376 -14.77 12.64 -27.72
C THR A 376 -15.95 12.19 -26.84
N ALA A 377 -15.74 11.32 -25.85
CA ALA A 377 -16.81 10.89 -24.94
C ALA A 377 -16.83 11.63 -23.58
N CYS A 378 -15.74 12.31 -23.20
CA CYS A 378 -15.58 12.93 -21.89
C CYS A 378 -16.55 14.11 -21.67
N ASN A 379 -16.88 14.87 -22.73
CA ASN A 379 -17.68 16.09 -22.61
C ASN A 379 -19.19 15.88 -22.39
N LYS A 380 -19.71 14.65 -22.55
CA LYS A 380 -21.13 14.33 -22.26
C LYS A 380 -21.34 13.65 -20.90
N PHE A 381 -20.28 13.14 -20.26
CA PHE A 381 -20.39 12.44 -18.98
C PHE A 381 -20.16 13.39 -17.78
N THR A 382 -19.36 14.44 -17.96
CA THR A 382 -19.10 15.47 -16.95
C THR A 382 -20.29 16.39 -16.67
N SER A 383 -21.29 16.48 -17.56
CA SER A 383 -22.49 17.30 -17.36
C SER A 383 -23.59 16.64 -16.52
N CYS A 384 -23.46 15.34 -16.20
CA CYS A 384 -24.53 14.57 -15.51
C CYS A 384 -24.14 14.03 -14.13
N LEU A 385 -22.91 14.27 -13.66
CA LEU A 385 -22.49 13.88 -12.31
C LEU A 385 -22.65 15.06 -11.34
N PRO A 386 -23.27 14.86 -10.16
CA PRO A 386 -23.32 15.90 -9.13
C PRO A 386 -21.90 16.30 -8.73
N ALA A 387 -21.62 17.59 -8.66
CA ALA A 387 -20.29 18.17 -8.38
C ALA A 387 -19.57 17.54 -7.16
N GLN A 388 -20.31 16.98 -6.19
CA GLN A 388 -19.79 16.29 -5.01
C GLN A 388 -18.95 15.03 -5.30
N TRP A 389 -19.12 14.38 -6.47
CA TRP A 389 -18.36 13.17 -6.81
C TRP A 389 -17.01 13.48 -7.47
N ILE A 390 -16.89 14.65 -8.12
CA ILE A 390 -15.63 15.10 -8.74
C ILE A 390 -14.66 15.54 -7.64
N ASP A 391 -15.14 16.25 -6.63
CA ASP A 391 -14.31 16.70 -5.50
C ASP A 391 -13.78 15.53 -4.66
N MET A 392 -14.54 14.43 -4.55
CA MET A 392 -14.12 13.24 -3.80
C MET A 392 -13.10 12.37 -4.55
N LEU A 393 -13.02 12.48 -5.88
CA LEU A 393 -12.01 11.82 -6.73
C LEU A 393 -10.73 12.65 -6.89
N ILE A 394 -10.79 13.95 -6.64
CA ILE A 394 -9.65 14.88 -6.67
C ILE A 394 -8.92 14.92 -5.32
N LEU A 395 -9.59 14.57 -4.22
CA LEU A 395 -9.05 14.55 -2.86
C LEU A 395 -8.83 13.14 -2.27
N ALA A 396 -8.84 12.09 -3.10
CA ALA A 396 -8.44 10.72 -2.76
C ALA A 396 -7.18 10.34 -3.55
#